data_AF-A0AAD5TUU0-F1
#
_entry.id   AF-A0AAD5TUU0-F1
#
_cell.length_a   1.000
_cell.length_b   1.000
_cell.length_c   1.000
_cell.angle_alpha   90.00
_cell.angle_beta   90.00
_cell.angle_gamma   90.00
#
_symmetry.space_group_name_H-M   'P 1'
#
loop_
_entity.id
_entity.type
_entity.pdbx_description
1 polymer ?
#
loop_
_entity_poly.entity_id
_entity_poly.type
_entity_poly.pdbx_seq_one_letter_code
_entity_poly.pdbx_strand_id
1 'polypeptide(L)'
;MSTAEKTKISKDTLISRLLSDTNLDKDSPKQVNDDPFKQILSFDEVDDRINEFKGDDLVKDAFTQGLDLREYAKTIEEELHGIEQMQLLNCKNIKKKKTCDNILGEMGEMLTGFQTDLFQISAEIETLQNKSRLLSTRLKNRTDIELKLHNVLEGIVVGPDLIKKICEGEVNEFFLLHLAELNAKMTFVKNQQANKIFSLKEVGPELERLRLKALLKGFGCLPARSSPALDPEANSFTFYVDCYGEDLVQSDDETIR
;
A
#
# COMPACT_ATOMS: atom_id res chain seq x y z
N MET A 1 -26.59 -50.74 -35.05
CA MET A 1 -25.93 -49.66 -34.28
C MET A 1 -25.82 -48.47 -35.19
N SER A 2 -26.44 -47.37 -34.75
CA SER A 2 -26.57 -46.09 -35.45
C SER A 2 -25.36 -45.22 -35.18
N THR A 3 -24.80 -44.57 -36.21
CA THR A 3 -24.10 -43.29 -36.08
C THR A 3 -24.29 -42.51 -37.37
N ALA A 4 -25.31 -41.64 -37.38
CA ALA A 4 -25.48 -40.59 -38.37
C ALA A 4 -24.61 -39.39 -37.97
N GLU A 5 -23.58 -39.13 -38.75
CA GLU A 5 -22.74 -37.95 -38.63
C GLU A 5 -23.45 -36.77 -39.30
N LYS A 6 -23.99 -35.86 -38.47
CA LYS A 6 -24.67 -34.65 -38.92
C LYS A 6 -23.64 -33.62 -39.39
N THR A 7 -23.57 -33.41 -40.70
CA THR A 7 -22.79 -32.33 -41.32
C THR A 7 -23.47 -30.98 -41.03
N LYS A 8 -22.82 -30.19 -40.19
CA LYS A 8 -23.20 -28.82 -39.82
C LYS A 8 -22.90 -27.90 -41.01
N ILE A 9 -23.87 -27.69 -41.89
CA ILE A 9 -23.75 -26.75 -43.01
C ILE A 9 -23.67 -25.33 -42.43
N SER A 10 -22.55 -24.64 -42.67
CA SER A 10 -22.29 -23.30 -42.15
C SER A 10 -23.28 -22.28 -42.73
N LYS A 11 -23.67 -21.26 -41.94
CA LYS A 11 -24.55 -20.17 -42.38
C LYS A 11 -24.04 -19.48 -43.65
N ASP A 12 -22.72 -19.41 -43.82
CA ASP A 12 -22.09 -18.80 -45.01
C ASP A 12 -22.38 -19.61 -46.29
N THR A 13 -22.54 -20.94 -46.17
CA THR A 13 -22.86 -21.84 -47.29
C THR A 13 -24.31 -21.66 -47.78
N LEU A 14 -25.23 -21.30 -46.89
CA LEU A 14 -26.61 -20.98 -47.25
C LEU A 14 -26.71 -19.63 -47.95
N ILE A 15 -25.95 -18.63 -47.48
CA ILE A 15 -25.93 -17.29 -48.09
C ILE A 15 -25.32 -17.34 -49.49
N SER A 16 -24.24 -18.12 -49.70
CA SER A 16 -23.66 -18.30 -51.04
C SER A 16 -24.60 -18.98 -52.03
N ARG A 17 -25.51 -19.84 -51.56
CA ARG A 17 -26.50 -20.52 -52.40
C ARG A 17 -27.67 -19.62 -52.80
N LEU A 18 -28.06 -18.69 -51.92
CA LEU A 18 -29.12 -17.73 -52.23
C LEU A 18 -28.63 -16.60 -53.16
N LEU A 19 -27.33 -16.29 -53.13
CA LEU A 19 -26.75 -15.26 -54.01
C LEU A 19 -26.38 -15.79 -55.41
N SER A 20 -26.26 -17.10 -55.61
CA SER A 20 -26.00 -17.68 -56.95
C SER A 20 -27.21 -17.59 -57.88
N ASP A 21 -28.43 -17.54 -57.33
CA ASP A 21 -29.67 -17.70 -58.11
C ASP A 21 -30.17 -16.38 -58.73
N THR A 22 -29.42 -15.28 -58.64
CA THR A 22 -29.81 -13.97 -59.20
C THR A 22 -28.99 -13.50 -60.41
N ASN A 23 -28.07 -14.31 -60.94
CA ASN A 23 -27.42 -13.99 -62.22
C ASN A 23 -28.29 -14.46 -63.40
N LEU A 24 -29.26 -13.63 -63.77
CA LEU A 24 -29.83 -13.62 -65.11
C LEU A 24 -28.75 -13.14 -66.08
N ASP A 25 -28.16 -14.08 -66.79
CA ASP A 25 -27.25 -13.85 -67.90
C ASP A 25 -28.03 -13.15 -69.03
N LYS A 26 -27.83 -11.83 -69.16
CA LYS A 26 -28.19 -11.07 -70.36
C LYS A 26 -26.94 -10.95 -71.23
N ASP A 27 -26.75 -11.88 -72.16
CA ASP A 27 -26.35 -11.52 -73.53
C ASP A 27 -26.42 -12.72 -74.49
N SER A 28 -27.43 -12.72 -75.36
CA SER A 28 -27.31 -13.21 -76.74
C SER A 28 -28.53 -12.75 -77.55
N PRO A 29 -28.35 -12.21 -78.78
CA PRO A 29 -29.45 -11.68 -79.56
C PRO A 29 -30.28 -12.83 -80.14
N LYS A 30 -31.44 -13.11 -79.54
CA LYS A 30 -32.45 -13.99 -80.15
C LYS A 30 -33.17 -13.20 -81.23
N GLN A 31 -33.10 -13.73 -82.46
CA GLN A 31 -33.85 -13.20 -83.59
C GLN A 31 -35.34 -13.13 -83.25
N VAL A 32 -35.88 -11.93 -83.39
CA VAL A 32 -37.31 -11.62 -83.33
C VAL A 32 -37.94 -12.23 -84.57
N ASN A 33 -38.51 -13.42 -84.42
CA ASN A 33 -39.58 -13.89 -85.28
C ASN A 33 -40.85 -13.85 -84.42
N ASP A 34 -41.57 -12.73 -84.53
CA ASP A 34 -42.84 -12.48 -83.89
C ASP A 34 -43.93 -13.35 -84.54
N ASP A 35 -44.20 -14.52 -83.95
CA ASP A 35 -45.47 -15.23 -84.13
C ASP A 35 -46.30 -15.05 -82.83
N PRO A 36 -47.31 -14.17 -82.78
CA PRO A 36 -48.04 -13.84 -81.56
C PRO A 36 -48.90 -14.99 -81.00
N PHE A 37 -49.00 -16.10 -81.73
CA PHE A 37 -49.82 -17.26 -81.39
C PHE A 37 -49.02 -18.53 -81.08
N LYS A 38 -47.67 -18.50 -81.13
CA LYS A 38 -46.82 -19.68 -80.86
C LYS A 38 -46.43 -19.85 -79.39
N GLN A 39 -46.87 -18.93 -78.54
CA GLN A 39 -46.72 -19.01 -77.09
C GLN A 39 -47.99 -19.55 -76.39
N ILE A 40 -48.86 -20.22 -77.15
CA ILE A 40 -49.87 -21.10 -76.56
C ILE A 40 -49.10 -22.36 -76.18
N LEU A 41 -48.81 -22.52 -74.88
CA LEU A 41 -48.27 -23.76 -74.32
C LEU A 41 -49.06 -24.93 -74.91
N SER A 42 -48.34 -25.93 -75.45
CA SER A 42 -48.98 -27.17 -75.88
C SER A 42 -49.75 -27.75 -74.71
N PHE A 43 -50.96 -28.27 -74.93
CA PHE A 43 -51.78 -28.85 -73.86
C PHE A 43 -51.02 -29.97 -73.11
N ASP A 44 -50.21 -30.74 -73.85
CA ASP A 44 -49.35 -31.79 -73.29
C ASP A 44 -48.24 -31.21 -72.39
N GLU A 45 -47.67 -30.05 -72.74
CA GLU A 45 -46.64 -29.38 -71.95
C GLU A 45 -47.23 -28.72 -70.69
N VAL A 46 -48.49 -28.29 -70.75
CA VAL A 46 -49.24 -27.82 -69.58
C VAL A 46 -49.51 -28.97 -68.61
N ASP A 47 -49.93 -30.13 -69.12
CA ASP A 47 -50.21 -31.32 -68.31
C ASP A 47 -48.95 -31.88 -67.63
N ASP A 48 -47.82 -31.91 -68.34
CA ASP A 48 -46.54 -32.31 -67.77
C ASP A 48 -46.13 -31.42 -66.59
N ARG A 49 -46.26 -30.09 -66.73
CA ARG A 49 -45.96 -29.16 -65.64
C ARG A 49 -46.96 -29.25 -64.49
N ILE A 50 -48.26 -29.42 -64.77
CA ILE A 50 -49.27 -29.64 -63.72
C ILE A 50 -48.96 -30.91 -62.93
N ASN A 51 -48.51 -31.98 -63.60
CA ASN A 51 -48.13 -33.23 -62.94
C ASN A 51 -46.83 -33.08 -62.13
N GLU A 52 -45.88 -32.27 -62.59
CA GLU A 52 -44.67 -31.91 -61.84
C GLU A 52 -45.04 -31.17 -60.53
N PHE A 53 -45.91 -30.16 -60.60
CA PHE A 53 -46.38 -29.42 -59.41
C PHE A 53 -47.24 -30.26 -58.46
N LYS A 54 -48.06 -31.18 -58.98
CA LYS A 54 -48.78 -32.18 -58.15
C LYS A 54 -47.83 -33.15 -57.44
N GLY A 55 -46.59 -33.27 -57.93
CA GLY A 55 -45.55 -34.10 -57.33
C GLY A 55 -44.96 -33.50 -56.05
N ASP A 56 -45.06 -32.18 -55.86
CA ASP A 56 -44.44 -31.45 -54.75
C ASP A 56 -45.13 -31.76 -53.41
N ASP A 57 -44.35 -32.06 -52.38
CA ASP A 57 -44.85 -32.59 -51.10
C ASP A 57 -45.73 -31.57 -50.38
N LEU A 58 -45.43 -30.27 -50.53
CA LEU A 58 -46.25 -29.16 -50.00
C LEU A 58 -47.61 -29.04 -50.69
N VAL A 59 -47.64 -29.25 -52.01
CA VAL A 59 -48.86 -29.17 -52.81
C VAL A 59 -49.74 -30.40 -52.55
N LYS A 60 -49.14 -31.58 -52.37
CA LYS A 60 -49.84 -32.79 -51.91
C LYS A 60 -50.46 -32.61 -50.53
N ASP A 61 -49.73 -32.05 -49.57
CA ASP A 61 -50.26 -31.80 -48.22
C ASP A 61 -51.40 -30.76 -48.22
N ALA A 62 -51.33 -29.75 -49.09
CA ALA A 62 -52.43 -28.80 -49.27
C ALA A 62 -53.71 -29.48 -49.82
N PHE A 63 -53.55 -30.39 -50.79
CA PHE A 63 -54.67 -31.14 -51.36
C PHE A 63 -55.23 -32.22 -50.43
N THR A 64 -54.40 -32.90 -49.61
CA THR A 64 -54.87 -33.89 -48.62
C THR A 64 -55.67 -33.25 -47.49
N GLN A 65 -55.37 -31.99 -47.17
CA GLN A 65 -56.14 -31.18 -46.20
C GLN A 65 -57.39 -30.52 -46.82
N GLY A 66 -57.56 -30.60 -48.15
CA GLY A 66 -58.75 -30.10 -48.85
C GLY A 66 -58.85 -28.58 -48.95
N LEU A 67 -57.75 -27.85 -48.78
CA LEU A 67 -57.70 -26.39 -48.74
C LEU A 67 -57.30 -25.80 -50.11
N ASP A 68 -57.87 -24.65 -50.47
CA ASP A 68 -57.44 -23.89 -51.67
C ASP A 68 -55.98 -23.45 -51.48
N LEU A 69 -55.13 -23.68 -52.49
CA LEU A 69 -53.71 -23.33 -52.50
C LEU A 69 -53.46 -21.84 -52.19
N ARG A 70 -54.40 -20.96 -52.55
CA ARG A 70 -54.32 -19.53 -52.23
C ARG A 70 -54.56 -19.24 -50.74
N GLU A 71 -55.48 -19.95 -50.11
CA GLU A 71 -55.74 -19.80 -48.68
C GLU A 71 -54.60 -20.41 -47.87
N TYR A 72 -54.06 -21.55 -48.31
CA TYR A 72 -52.88 -22.18 -47.71
C TYR A 72 -51.63 -21.29 -47.79
N ALA A 73 -51.36 -20.67 -48.96
CA ALA A 73 -50.27 -19.71 -49.10
C ALA A 73 -50.44 -18.50 -48.16
N LYS A 74 -51.66 -18.00 -48.02
CA LYS A 74 -51.98 -16.91 -47.10
C LYS A 74 -51.76 -17.30 -45.64
N THR A 75 -52.14 -18.51 -45.24
CA THR A 75 -51.88 -19.03 -43.88
C THR A 75 -50.38 -19.13 -43.61
N ILE A 76 -49.59 -19.63 -44.56
CA ILE A 76 -48.13 -19.69 -44.43
C ILE A 76 -47.55 -18.28 -44.29
N GLU A 77 -47.99 -17.32 -45.11
CA GLU A 77 -47.54 -15.92 -44.98
C GLU A 77 -47.86 -15.32 -43.60
N GLU A 78 -49.04 -15.60 -43.05
CA GLU A 78 -49.43 -15.17 -41.71
C GLU A 78 -48.56 -15.82 -40.62
N GLU A 79 -48.26 -17.12 -40.73
CA GLU A 79 -47.36 -17.83 -39.80
C GLU A 79 -45.93 -17.31 -39.89
N LEU A 80 -45.41 -17.11 -41.11
CA LEU A 80 -44.07 -16.56 -41.35
C LEU A 80 -43.96 -15.15 -40.77
N HIS A 81 -44.99 -14.32 -40.98
CA HIS A 81 -45.06 -12.99 -40.42
C HIS A 81 -45.09 -13.01 -38.87
N GLY A 82 -45.81 -13.98 -38.28
CA GLY A 82 -45.81 -14.20 -36.83
C GLY A 82 -44.44 -14.57 -36.28
N ILE A 83 -43.72 -15.47 -36.97
CA ILE A 83 -42.36 -15.88 -36.61
C ILE A 83 -41.39 -14.70 -36.73
N GLU A 84 -41.47 -13.91 -37.81
CA GLU A 84 -40.64 -12.72 -38.03
C GLU A 84 -40.84 -11.68 -36.91
N GLN A 85 -42.09 -11.41 -36.53
CA GLN A 85 -42.38 -10.50 -35.42
C GLN A 85 -41.81 -11.02 -34.09
N MET A 86 -41.94 -12.32 -33.81
CA MET A 86 -41.37 -12.93 -32.61
C MET A 86 -39.84 -12.83 -32.62
N GLN A 87 -39.19 -13.09 -33.76
CA GLN A 87 -37.74 -12.99 -33.93
C GLN A 87 -37.26 -11.54 -33.74
N LEU A 88 -37.98 -10.56 -34.28
CA LEU A 88 -37.67 -9.14 -34.11
C LEU A 88 -37.77 -8.73 -32.64
N LEU A 89 -38.82 -9.18 -31.94
CA LEU A 89 -38.99 -8.92 -30.51
C LEU A 89 -37.85 -9.54 -29.70
N ASN A 90 -37.48 -10.78 -30.01
CA ASN A 90 -36.38 -11.47 -29.35
C ASN A 90 -35.04 -10.75 -29.61
N CYS A 91 -34.77 -10.33 -30.84
CA CYS A 91 -33.61 -9.52 -31.19
C CYS A 91 -33.56 -8.21 -30.39
N LYS A 92 -34.68 -7.50 -30.24
CA LYS A 92 -34.78 -6.28 -29.42
C LYS A 92 -34.47 -6.58 -27.95
N ASN A 93 -34.98 -7.67 -27.41
CA ASN A 93 -34.73 -8.07 -26.01
C ASN A 93 -33.27 -8.45 -25.78
N ILE A 94 -32.65 -9.18 -26.73
CA ILE A 94 -31.21 -9.51 -26.68
C ILE A 94 -30.37 -8.23 -26.72
N LYS A 95 -30.72 -7.24 -27.56
CA LYS A 95 -30.03 -5.95 -27.59
C LYS A 95 -30.11 -5.22 -26.25
N LYS A 96 -31.30 -5.15 -25.64
CA LYS A 96 -31.49 -4.54 -24.31
C LYS A 96 -30.65 -5.23 -23.24
N LYS A 97 -30.63 -6.58 -23.24
CA LYS A 97 -29.80 -7.36 -22.30
C LYS A 97 -28.32 -7.04 -22.46
N LYS A 98 -27.80 -7.00 -23.70
CA LYS A 98 -26.41 -6.63 -23.97
C LYS A 98 -26.06 -5.22 -23.50
N THR A 99 -26.99 -4.26 -23.65
CA THR A 99 -26.77 -2.90 -23.12
C THR A 99 -26.68 -2.91 -21.59
N CYS A 100 -27.54 -3.66 -20.89
CA CYS A 100 -27.43 -3.82 -19.44
C CYS A 100 -26.12 -4.50 -19.03
N ASP A 101 -25.70 -5.55 -19.74
CA ASP A 101 -24.43 -6.24 -19.47
C ASP A 101 -23.22 -5.30 -19.68
N ASN A 102 -23.27 -4.42 -20.68
CA ASN A 102 -22.22 -3.43 -20.93
C ASN A 102 -22.13 -2.40 -19.79
N ILE A 103 -23.27 -1.85 -19.36
CA ILE A 103 -23.31 -0.90 -18.22
C ILE A 103 -22.80 -1.58 -16.94
N LEU A 104 -23.19 -2.84 -16.70
CA LEU A 104 -22.72 -3.58 -15.53
C LEU A 104 -21.21 -3.88 -15.63
N GLY A 105 -20.70 -4.14 -16.83
CA GLY A 105 -19.28 -4.29 -17.10
C GLY A 105 -18.50 -3.00 -16.81
N GLU A 106 -18.95 -1.86 -17.33
CA GLU A 106 -18.35 -0.54 -17.06
C GLU A 106 -18.33 -0.22 -15.55
N MET A 107 -19.43 -0.53 -14.85
CA MET A 107 -19.50 -0.33 -13.40
C MET A 107 -18.56 -1.28 -12.64
N GLY A 108 -18.40 -2.51 -13.13
CA GLY A 108 -17.44 -3.49 -12.60
C GLY A 108 -15.98 -3.05 -12.78
N GLU A 109 -15.63 -2.54 -13.96
CA GLU A 109 -14.30 -1.98 -14.25
C GLU A 109 -14.00 -0.78 -13.35
N MET A 110 -14.97 0.13 -13.20
CA MET A 110 -14.83 1.30 -12.32
C MET A 110 -14.61 0.89 -10.86
N LEU A 111 -15.39 -0.07 -10.34
CA LEU A 111 -15.21 -0.59 -8.97
C LEU A 111 -13.86 -1.28 -8.78
N THR A 112 -13.39 -2.01 -9.79
CA THR A 112 -12.07 -2.65 -9.77
C THR A 112 -10.95 -1.60 -9.77
N GLY A 113 -11.12 -0.51 -10.53
CA GLY A 113 -10.26 0.67 -10.48
C GLY A 113 -10.20 1.26 -9.08
N PHE A 114 -11.35 1.55 -8.47
CA PHE A 114 -11.41 2.07 -7.10
C PHE A 114 -10.76 1.13 -6.07
N GLN A 115 -10.94 -0.18 -6.21
CA GLN A 115 -10.28 -1.14 -5.33
C GLN A 115 -8.76 -1.10 -5.48
N THR A 116 -8.27 -0.99 -6.71
CA THR A 116 -6.83 -0.90 -7.00
C THR A 116 -6.25 0.40 -6.46
N ASP A 117 -6.94 1.52 -6.65
CA ASP A 117 -6.52 2.83 -6.15
C ASP A 117 -6.48 2.85 -4.61
N LEU A 118 -7.50 2.29 -3.96
CA LEU A 118 -7.52 2.16 -2.50
C LEU A 118 -6.40 1.25 -1.99
N PHE A 119 -6.10 0.16 -2.70
CA PHE A 119 -4.99 -0.72 -2.37
C PHE A 119 -3.64 0.02 -2.50
N GLN A 120 -3.44 0.78 -3.58
CA GLN A 120 -2.24 1.57 -3.78
C GLN A 120 -2.07 2.64 -2.70
N ILE A 121 -3.11 3.41 -2.40
CA ILE A 121 -3.09 4.43 -1.35
C ILE A 121 -2.82 3.78 0.02
N SER A 122 -3.44 2.65 0.32
CA SER A 122 -3.20 1.94 1.59
C SER A 122 -1.75 1.46 1.71
N ALA A 123 -1.19 0.93 0.63
CA ALA A 123 0.21 0.53 0.59
C ALA A 123 1.14 1.75 0.77
N GLU A 124 0.84 2.87 0.13
CA GLU A 124 1.62 4.10 0.30
C GLU A 124 1.57 4.60 1.76
N ILE A 125 0.38 4.62 2.37
CA ILE A 125 0.20 4.96 3.78
C ILE A 125 1.03 4.03 4.67
N GLU A 126 1.02 2.73 4.41
CA GLU A 126 1.83 1.76 5.16
C GLU A 126 3.32 2.07 5.03
N THR A 127 3.80 2.35 3.81
CA THR A 127 5.21 2.70 3.60
C THR A 127 5.60 3.99 4.33
N LEU A 128 4.73 5.00 4.33
CA LEU A 128 4.96 6.26 5.01
C LEU A 128 4.96 6.08 6.53
N GLN A 129 4.04 5.28 7.06
CA GLN A 129 3.99 4.91 8.47
C GLN A 129 5.25 4.15 8.91
N ASN A 130 5.72 3.20 8.09
CA ASN A 130 6.96 2.48 8.36
C ASN A 130 8.19 3.41 8.34
N LYS A 131 8.27 4.33 7.37
CA LYS A 131 9.32 5.36 7.34
C LYS A 131 9.26 6.25 8.58
N SER A 132 8.08 6.72 8.96
CA SER A 132 7.87 7.56 10.15
C SER A 132 8.29 6.85 11.44
N ARG A 133 7.90 5.58 11.59
CA ARG A 133 8.31 4.74 12.73
C ARG A 133 9.82 4.57 12.80
N LEU A 134 10.45 4.28 11.66
CA LEU A 134 11.90 4.12 11.57
C LEU A 134 12.65 5.43 11.91
N LEU A 135 12.19 6.57 11.40
CA LEU A 135 12.75 7.87 11.77
C LEU A 135 12.58 8.15 13.27
N SER A 136 11.41 7.85 13.82
CA SER A 136 11.12 8.03 15.25
C SER A 136 12.08 7.20 16.12
N THR A 137 12.33 5.94 15.75
CA THR A 137 13.30 5.09 16.45
C THR A 137 14.73 5.63 16.32
N ARG A 138 15.13 6.09 15.13
CA ARG A 138 16.45 6.70 14.92
C ARG A 138 16.65 7.95 15.77
N LEU A 139 15.61 8.79 15.87
CA LEU A 139 15.65 9.99 16.70
C LEU A 139 15.80 9.61 18.18
N LYS A 140 15.00 8.66 18.68
CA LYS A 140 15.12 8.17 20.06
C LYS A 140 16.50 7.62 20.37
N ASN A 141 17.05 6.80 19.48
CA ASN A 141 18.41 6.27 19.65
C ASN A 141 19.45 7.41 19.72
N ARG A 142 19.31 8.43 18.87
CA ARG A 142 20.22 9.58 18.88
C ARG A 142 20.08 10.39 20.17
N THR A 143 18.87 10.69 20.63
CA THR A 143 18.63 11.43 21.87
C THR A 143 19.14 10.66 23.09
N ASP A 144 18.95 9.34 23.12
CA ASP A 144 19.44 8.50 24.22
C ASP A 144 20.97 8.48 24.28
N ILE A 145 21.63 8.44 23.12
CA ILE A 145 23.10 8.55 23.03
C ILE A 145 23.55 9.95 23.44
N GLU A 146 22.86 10.99 23.00
CA GLU A 146 23.17 12.38 23.34
C GLU A 146 23.07 12.61 24.86
N LEU A 147 22.02 12.10 25.51
CA LEU A 147 21.86 12.16 26.96
C LEU A 147 22.95 11.39 27.69
N LYS A 148 23.26 10.16 27.24
CA LYS A 148 24.36 9.37 27.83
C LYS A 148 25.69 10.08 27.69
N LEU A 149 25.98 10.65 26.52
CA LEU A 149 27.21 11.39 26.25
C LEU A 149 27.27 12.66 27.08
N HIS A 150 26.17 13.40 27.18
CA HIS A 150 26.06 14.60 28.00
C HIS A 150 26.36 14.32 29.47
N ASN A 151 25.75 13.28 30.04
CA ASN A 151 26.00 12.87 31.44
C ASN A 151 27.47 12.52 31.67
N VAL A 152 28.09 11.79 30.72
CA VAL A 152 29.52 11.46 30.76
C VAL A 152 30.38 12.71 30.68
N LEU A 153 30.04 13.65 29.79
CA LEU A 153 30.77 14.89 29.60
C LEU A 153 30.69 15.79 30.85
N GLU A 154 29.50 15.98 31.41
CA GLU A 154 29.28 16.82 32.60
C GLU A 154 30.08 16.31 33.82
N GLY A 155 30.14 14.99 34.00
CA GLY A 155 30.87 14.38 35.11
C GLY A 155 32.39 14.37 34.94
N ILE A 156 32.92 14.43 33.70
CA ILE A 156 34.37 14.41 33.43
C ILE A 156 34.96 15.81 33.24
N VAL A 157 34.20 16.74 32.66
CA VAL A 157 34.72 18.07 32.31
C VAL A 157 34.95 18.87 33.59
N VAL A 158 36.20 19.24 33.83
CA VAL A 158 36.60 20.19 34.87
C VAL A 158 36.83 21.54 34.21
N GLY A 159 36.00 22.53 34.53
CA GLY A 159 36.16 23.89 33.99
C GLY A 159 37.48 24.52 34.45
N PRO A 160 38.20 25.27 33.58
CA PRO A 160 39.47 25.91 33.96
C PRO A 160 39.28 26.92 35.10
N ASP A 161 38.10 27.51 35.22
CA ASP A 161 37.76 28.42 36.31
C ASP A 161 37.66 27.69 37.66
N LEU A 162 37.15 26.45 37.68
CA LEU A 162 37.12 25.62 38.88
C LEU A 162 38.55 25.31 39.34
N ILE A 163 39.45 24.98 38.39
CA ILE A 163 40.87 24.71 38.67
C ILE A 163 41.54 25.96 39.26
N LYS A 164 41.31 27.13 38.66
CA LYS A 164 41.86 28.41 39.15
C LYS A 164 41.35 28.76 40.53
N LYS A 165 40.03 28.65 40.78
CA LYS A 165 39.46 28.96 42.09
C LYS A 165 39.98 28.03 43.19
N ILE A 166 40.18 26.75 42.88
CA ILE A 166 40.76 25.79 43.82
C ILE A 166 42.26 26.09 44.05
N CYS A 167 43.03 26.36 42.98
CA CYS A 167 44.47 26.60 43.08
C CYS A 167 44.83 27.97 43.67
N GLU A 168 44.16 29.03 43.25
CA GLU A 168 44.54 30.44 43.45
C GLU A 168 43.54 31.22 44.32
N GLY A 169 42.28 30.77 44.43
CA GLY A 169 41.24 31.47 45.21
C GLY A 169 41.40 31.40 46.73
N GLU A 170 40.82 32.35 47.46
CA GLU A 170 40.83 32.36 48.93
C GLU A 170 39.93 31.26 49.53
N VAL A 171 40.28 30.79 50.72
CA VAL A 171 39.52 29.74 51.45
C VAL A 171 38.30 30.39 52.10
N ASN A 172 37.22 30.54 51.31
CA ASN A 172 35.93 31.08 51.73
C ASN A 172 34.82 30.01 51.63
N GLU A 173 33.58 30.32 52.02
CA GLU A 173 32.43 29.40 51.89
C GLU A 173 32.22 28.89 50.45
N PHE A 174 32.48 29.74 49.44
CA PHE A 174 32.48 29.35 48.03
C PHE A 174 33.55 28.30 47.67
N PHE A 175 34.65 28.22 48.43
CA PHE A 175 35.67 27.18 48.24
C PHE A 175 35.15 25.79 48.60
N LEU A 176 34.30 25.69 49.64
CA LEU A 176 33.64 24.43 50.01
C LEU A 176 32.69 23.95 48.90
N LEU A 177 31.95 24.87 48.28
CA LEU A 177 31.09 24.54 47.14
C LEU A 177 31.90 24.00 45.94
N HIS A 178 33.04 24.61 45.64
CA HIS A 178 33.96 24.13 44.61
C HIS A 178 34.62 22.79 44.95
N LEU A 179 34.85 22.53 46.24
CA LEU A 179 35.37 21.25 46.72
C LEU A 179 34.31 20.14 46.63
N ALA A 180 33.06 20.45 46.94
CA ALA A 180 31.93 19.55 46.78
C ALA A 180 31.70 19.18 45.29
N GLU A 181 31.80 20.16 44.39
CA GLU A 181 31.74 19.93 42.94
C GLU A 181 32.89 19.03 42.46
N LEU A 182 34.12 19.25 42.95
CA LEU A 182 35.26 18.39 42.64
C LEU A 182 35.04 16.95 43.16
N ASN A 183 34.49 16.80 44.36
CA ASN A 183 34.19 15.49 44.93
C ASN A 183 33.14 14.74 44.12
N ALA A 184 32.08 15.43 43.68
CA ALA A 184 31.05 14.85 42.82
C ALA A 184 31.64 14.34 41.48
N LYS A 185 32.58 15.07 40.87
CA LYS A 185 33.29 14.61 39.67
C LYS A 185 34.22 13.42 39.97
N MET A 186 34.87 13.41 41.12
CA MET A 186 35.73 12.31 41.57
C MET A 186 34.94 11.01 41.79
N THR A 187 33.79 11.08 42.46
CA THR A 187 32.91 9.93 42.69
C THR A 187 32.29 9.45 41.37
N PHE A 188 31.93 10.35 40.47
CA PHE A 188 31.47 10.00 39.13
C PHE A 188 32.51 9.20 38.35
N VAL A 189 33.77 9.67 38.31
CA VAL A 189 34.87 8.96 37.64
C VAL A 189 35.06 7.59 38.26
N LYS A 190 35.05 7.46 39.60
CA LYS A 190 35.17 6.19 40.33
C LYS A 190 34.03 5.21 39.97
N ASN A 191 32.79 5.68 39.95
CA ASN A 191 31.62 4.87 39.61
C ASN A 191 31.62 4.43 38.15
N GLN A 192 32.24 5.21 37.26
CA GLN A 192 32.35 4.90 35.84
C GLN A 192 33.64 4.17 35.44
N GLN A 193 34.52 3.79 36.38
CA GLN A 193 35.77 3.08 36.06
C GLN A 193 35.54 1.70 35.39
N ALA A 194 34.37 1.08 35.62
CA ALA A 194 33.98 -0.14 34.93
C ALA A 194 33.75 0.07 33.42
N ASN A 195 33.40 1.30 33.01
CA ASN A 195 33.23 1.65 31.61
C ASN A 195 34.62 1.88 30.99
N LYS A 196 34.95 1.12 29.93
CA LYS A 196 36.23 1.20 29.20
C LYS A 196 36.36 2.49 28.35
N ILE A 197 36.07 3.65 28.92
CA ILE A 197 36.19 4.94 28.24
C ILE A 197 37.62 5.46 28.46
N PHE A 198 38.34 5.70 27.36
CA PHE A 198 39.73 6.15 27.39
C PHE A 198 39.90 7.49 28.13
N SER A 199 39.01 8.46 27.87
CA SER A 199 39.08 9.79 28.49
C SER A 199 38.93 9.79 30.02
N LEU A 200 38.21 8.82 30.60
CA LEU A 200 38.11 8.68 32.06
C LEU A 200 39.45 8.28 32.70
N LYS A 201 40.27 7.51 31.98
CA LYS A 201 41.59 7.08 32.46
C LYS A 201 42.60 8.23 32.49
N GLU A 202 42.52 9.13 31.51
CA GLU A 202 43.40 10.31 31.41
C GLU A 202 43.03 11.39 32.43
N VAL A 203 41.73 11.58 32.70
CA VAL A 203 41.26 12.65 33.60
C VAL A 203 41.37 12.26 35.07
N GLY A 204 41.30 10.96 35.40
CA GLY A 204 41.48 10.44 36.77
C GLY A 204 42.72 10.98 37.52
N PRO A 205 43.95 10.87 36.99
CA PRO A 205 45.15 11.37 37.67
C PRO A 205 45.16 12.90 37.83
N GLU A 206 44.56 13.65 36.91
CA GLU A 206 44.52 15.12 37.01
C GLU A 206 43.54 15.59 38.09
N LEU A 207 42.42 14.88 38.28
CA LEU A 207 41.51 15.12 39.42
C LEU A 207 42.19 14.82 40.76
N GLU A 208 42.92 13.71 40.87
CA GLU A 208 43.67 13.40 42.10
C GLU A 208 44.76 14.46 42.38
N ARG A 209 45.42 14.97 41.34
CA ARG A 209 46.39 16.09 41.49
C ARG A 209 45.71 17.36 42.03
N LEU A 210 44.53 17.69 41.50
CA LEU A 210 43.75 18.84 41.95
C LEU A 210 43.26 18.66 43.39
N ARG A 211 42.83 17.45 43.76
CA ARG A 211 42.43 17.07 45.12
C ARG A 211 43.58 17.24 46.12
N LEU A 212 44.77 16.71 45.82
CA LEU A 212 45.94 16.85 46.69
C LEU A 212 46.30 18.31 46.92
N LYS A 213 46.21 19.14 45.87
CA LYS A 213 46.49 20.57 45.96
C LYS A 213 45.43 21.32 46.78
N ALA A 214 44.15 20.96 46.63
CA ALA A 214 43.06 21.49 47.43
C ALA A 214 43.23 21.16 48.92
N LEU A 215 43.60 19.91 49.23
CA LEU A 215 43.87 19.46 50.59
C LEU A 215 45.03 20.23 51.22
N LEU A 216 46.16 20.35 50.52
CA LEU A 216 47.33 21.08 51.02
C LEU A 216 46.97 22.54 51.36
N LYS A 217 46.12 23.16 50.54
CA LYS A 217 45.66 24.53 50.75
C LYS A 217 44.70 24.65 51.93
N GLY A 218 43.75 23.71 52.06
CA GLY A 218 42.86 23.63 53.22
C GLY A 218 43.64 23.46 54.53
N PHE A 219 44.60 22.54 54.55
CA PHE A 219 45.47 22.33 55.72
C PHE A 219 46.38 23.53 56.02
N GLY A 220 46.87 24.23 54.99
CA GLY A 220 47.73 25.42 55.17
C GLY A 220 47.02 26.65 55.72
N CYS A 221 45.69 26.72 55.59
CA CYS A 221 44.87 27.82 56.11
C CYS A 221 44.25 27.50 57.48
N LEU A 222 44.37 26.26 57.97
CA LEU A 222 43.94 25.92 59.32
C LEU A 222 44.97 26.42 60.34
N PRO A 223 44.55 27.13 61.41
CA PRO A 223 45.43 27.40 62.54
C PRO A 223 45.88 26.05 63.13
N ALA A 224 47.18 25.94 63.40
CA ALA A 224 47.83 24.76 63.97
C ALA A 224 47.20 24.33 65.31
N ARG A 225 46.09 23.60 65.27
CA ARG A 225 45.47 23.02 66.46
C ARG A 225 44.60 21.81 66.15
N SER A 226 45.21 20.81 65.54
CA SER A 226 44.97 19.37 65.77
C SER A 226 45.67 18.62 64.65
N SER A 227 46.71 17.87 64.99
CA SER A 227 47.24 16.86 64.09
C SER A 227 46.58 15.54 64.49
N PRO A 228 45.55 15.05 63.78
CA PRO A 228 45.26 13.63 63.79
C PRO A 228 46.17 12.97 62.75
N ALA A 229 46.77 11.85 63.13
CA ALA A 229 47.62 11.03 62.28
C ALA A 229 46.89 10.63 60.99
N LEU A 230 47.56 10.78 59.84
CA LEU A 230 47.06 10.36 58.54
C LEU A 230 47.19 8.84 58.41
N ASP A 231 46.07 8.12 58.47
CA ASP A 231 45.97 6.80 57.86
C ASP A 231 45.76 6.98 56.34
N PRO A 232 46.60 6.37 55.48
CA PRO A 232 46.60 6.64 54.03
C PRO A 232 45.47 5.95 53.25
N GLU A 233 44.69 5.07 53.88
CA GLU A 233 43.61 4.32 53.22
C GLU A 233 42.20 4.71 53.66
N ALA A 234 42.05 5.46 54.75
CA ALA A 234 40.76 5.96 55.18
C ALA A 234 40.45 7.27 54.45
N ASN A 235 39.23 7.36 53.91
CA ASN A 235 38.72 8.46 53.12
C ASN A 235 38.69 9.78 53.95
N SER A 236 39.84 10.43 54.11
CA SER A 236 40.01 11.72 54.83
C SER A 236 39.13 12.84 54.27
N PHE A 237 38.56 12.64 53.08
CA PHE A 237 37.68 13.58 52.39
C PHE A 237 36.23 13.48 52.84
N THR A 238 35.70 12.27 53.11
CA THR A 238 34.38 12.13 53.76
C THR A 238 34.45 12.57 55.20
N PHE A 239 35.54 12.30 55.93
CA PHE A 239 35.65 12.77 57.32
C PHE A 239 35.66 14.31 57.43
N TYR A 240 36.29 15.02 56.49
CA TYR A 240 36.29 16.49 56.49
C TYR A 240 34.95 17.10 56.04
N VAL A 241 34.23 16.44 55.12
CA VAL A 241 32.89 16.88 54.66
C VAL A 241 31.80 16.48 55.66
N ASP A 242 31.90 15.32 56.32
CA ASP A 242 30.95 14.85 57.33
C ASP A 242 31.16 15.59 58.66
N CYS A 243 32.40 15.91 59.06
CA CYS A 243 32.66 16.66 60.31
C CYS A 243 32.44 18.18 60.21
N TYR A 244 32.44 18.77 59.00
CA TYR A 244 32.24 20.22 58.80
C TYR A 244 31.08 20.57 57.87
N GLY A 245 30.34 19.58 57.35
CA GLY A 245 29.19 19.77 56.47
C GLY A 245 27.83 19.54 57.15
N GLU A 246 27.79 18.93 58.35
CA GLU A 246 26.53 18.76 59.09
C GLU A 246 25.98 20.06 59.71
N ASP A 247 26.77 21.14 59.78
CA ASP A 247 26.29 22.44 60.28
C ASP A 247 25.39 23.21 59.28
N LEU A 248 25.12 22.68 58.09
CA LEU A 248 24.30 23.33 57.05
C LEU A 248 22.94 22.66 56.76
N VAL A 249 22.50 21.66 57.53
CA VAL A 249 21.20 20.97 57.31
C VAL A 249 20.22 21.10 58.50
N GLN A 250 20.49 21.95 59.49
CA GLN A 250 19.60 22.14 60.65
C GLN A 250 18.99 23.53 60.82
N SER A 251 18.93 24.37 59.78
CA SER A 251 18.37 25.73 59.92
C SER A 251 17.12 26.07 59.09
N ASP A 252 16.46 25.12 58.42
CA ASP A 252 15.24 25.40 57.64
C ASP A 252 14.09 24.41 57.90
N ASP A 253 13.73 24.15 59.16
CA ASP A 253 12.43 23.50 59.46
C ASP A 253 11.73 24.02 60.73
N GLU A 254 11.88 25.31 61.03
CA GLU A 254 10.99 26.02 61.94
C GLU A 254 10.63 27.38 61.32
N THR A 255 9.55 27.41 60.52
CA THR A 255 8.51 28.47 60.48
C THR A 255 7.66 28.28 59.21
N ILE A 256 6.65 27.40 59.27
CA ILE A 256 5.31 27.71 58.73
C ILE A 256 4.28 27.02 59.64
N ARG A 257 3.76 27.79 60.60
CA ARG A 257 2.38 27.68 61.06
C ARG A 257 1.58 28.80 60.40
#